data_AF-A0A7L1IXF8-F1
#
_entry.id   AF-A0A7L1IXF8-F1
#
_cell.length_a   1.000
_cell.length_b   1.000
_cell.length_c   1.000
_cell.angle_alpha   90.00
_cell.angle_beta   90.00
_cell.angle_gamma   90.00
#
_symmetry.space_group_name_H-M   'P 1'
#
loop_
_entity.id
_entity.type
_entity.pdbx_description
1 polymer ?
#
loop_
_entity_poly.entity_id
_entity_poly.type
_entity_poly.pdbx_seq_one_letter_code
_entity_poly.pdbx_strand_id
1 'polypeptide(L)'
;LKGASLLLMLKHYLTKDVFQAGIEVYLHNHKYGSARSDDLWDSMNEITNGTLDVKTLMKTWILHKGFPLVTVVRQGKNISVQQEKFLYHVETENWTSDASYLWHIPLTYITSSCKFAHCTNAYLLDQKSGM
;
A
#
# COMPACT_ATOMS: atom_id res chain seq x y z
N LEU A 1 2.59 -11.90 11.18
CA LEU A 1 3.34 -10.66 10.88
C LEU A 1 2.81 -9.92 9.64
N LYS A 2 2.72 -10.53 8.43
CA LYS A 2 2.25 -9.83 7.20
C LYS A 2 0.95 -9.02 7.37
N GLY A 3 -0.10 -9.62 7.95
CA GLY A 3 -1.39 -8.93 8.13
C GLY A 3 -1.29 -7.66 8.99
N ALA A 4 -0.59 -7.72 10.13
CA ALA A 4 -0.38 -6.56 10.99
C ALA A 4 0.43 -5.45 10.28
N SER A 5 1.44 -5.82 9.49
CA SER A 5 2.22 -4.86 8.69
C SER A 5 1.37 -4.16 7.62
N LEU A 6 0.44 -4.89 6.98
CA LEU A 6 -0.51 -4.30 6.02
C LEU A 6 -1.48 -3.32 6.69
N LEU A 7 -2.02 -3.66 7.86
CA LEU A 7 -2.87 -2.75 8.63
C LEU A 7 -2.09 -1.52 9.10
N LEU A 8 -0.82 -1.68 9.50
CA LEU A 8 0.03 -0.56 9.90
C LEU A 8 0.31 0.38 8.72
N MET A 9 0.65 -0.17 7.55
CA MET A 9 0.81 0.60 6.31
C MET A 9 -0.46 1.38 5.97
N LEU A 10 -1.61 0.72 6.01
CA LEU A 10 -2.90 1.35 5.72
C LEU A 10 -3.23 2.45 6.73
N LYS A 11 -2.99 2.23 8.03
CA LYS A 11 -3.18 3.24 9.09
C LYS A 11 -2.35 4.49 8.83
N HIS A 12 -1.10 4.33 8.40
CA HIS A 12 -0.25 5.48 8.08
C HIS A 12 -0.71 6.20 6.81
N TYR A 13 -1.21 5.48 5.82
CA TYR A 13 -1.70 6.07 4.58
C TYR A 13 -3.03 6.83 4.75
N LEU A 14 -3.98 6.26 5.52
CA LEU A 14 -5.28 6.87 5.78
C LEU A 14 -5.27 7.94 6.87
N THR A 15 -4.22 7.99 7.70
CA THR A 15 -4.16 8.62 9.03
C THR A 15 -4.83 7.80 10.13
N LYS A 16 -4.43 8.07 11.39
CA LYS A 16 -4.92 7.37 12.57
C LYS A 16 -6.44 7.52 12.75
N ASP A 17 -6.95 8.72 12.57
CA ASP A 17 -8.36 9.03 12.88
C ASP A 17 -9.31 8.40 11.86
N VAL A 18 -8.99 8.48 10.57
CA VAL A 18 -9.73 7.79 9.50
C VAL A 18 -9.69 6.28 9.68
N PHE A 19 -8.51 5.73 9.97
CA PHE A 19 -8.38 4.28 10.20
C PHE A 19 -9.20 3.83 11.40
N GLN A 20 -9.15 4.57 12.51
CA GLN A 20 -9.92 4.25 13.71
C GLN A 20 -11.43 4.31 13.45
N ALA A 21 -11.92 5.38 12.81
CA ALA A 21 -13.33 5.52 12.45
C ALA A 21 -13.79 4.36 11.54
N GLY A 22 -12.96 3.93 10.58
CA GLY A 22 -13.30 2.81 9.70
C GLY A 22 -13.36 1.47 10.44
N ILE A 23 -12.50 1.25 11.44
CA ILE A 23 -12.59 0.07 12.32
C ILE A 23 -13.86 0.11 13.17
N GLU A 24 -14.24 1.27 13.72
CA GLU A 24 -15.45 1.42 14.52
C GLU A 24 -16.71 1.09 13.70
N VAL A 25 -16.80 1.60 12.47
CA VAL A 25 -17.87 1.26 11.51
C VAL A 25 -17.88 -0.23 11.18
N TYR A 26 -16.71 -0.79 10.85
CA TYR A 26 -16.59 -2.22 10.52
C TYR A 26 -17.10 -3.13 11.65
N LEU A 27 -16.67 -2.87 12.88
CA LEU A 27 -17.06 -3.64 14.07
C LEU A 27 -18.55 -3.47 14.38
N HIS A 28 -19.09 -2.26 14.25
CA HIS A 28 -20.51 -2.02 14.46
C HIS A 28 -21.39 -2.77 13.45
N ASN A 29 -21.00 -2.76 12.17
CA ASN A 29 -21.77 -3.36 11.08
C ASN A 29 -21.72 -4.89 11.08
N HIS A 30 -20.63 -5.49 11.55
CA HIS A 30 -20.42 -6.96 11.53
C HIS A 30 -20.50 -7.60 12.92
N LYS A 31 -21.01 -6.87 13.93
CA LYS A 31 -21.20 -7.40 15.28
C LYS A 31 -22.08 -8.66 15.24
N TYR A 32 -21.65 -9.70 15.96
CA TYR A 32 -22.33 -10.99 16.06
C TYR A 32 -22.51 -11.75 14.72
N GLY A 33 -21.82 -11.32 13.66
CA GLY A 33 -21.87 -11.94 12.34
C GLY A 33 -20.52 -12.49 11.88
N SER A 34 -20.46 -12.78 10.58
CA SER A 34 -19.25 -13.16 9.86
C SER A 34 -18.82 -12.03 8.93
N ALA A 35 -17.53 -11.96 8.61
CA ALA A 35 -16.98 -10.96 7.71
C ALA A 35 -15.95 -11.55 6.75
N ARG A 36 -15.75 -10.87 5.63
CA ARG A 36 -14.75 -11.11 4.59
C ARG A 36 -13.81 -9.92 4.51
N SER A 37 -12.68 -10.10 3.82
CA SER A 37 -11.70 -9.01 3.63
C SER A 37 -12.32 -7.77 2.97
N ASP A 38 -13.23 -7.96 2.02
CA ASP A 38 -13.88 -6.85 1.30
C ASP A 38 -14.72 -5.97 2.24
N ASP A 39 -15.33 -6.54 3.29
CA ASP A 39 -16.18 -5.82 4.25
C ASP A 39 -15.38 -4.79 5.08
N LEU A 40 -14.13 -5.12 5.41
CA LEU A 40 -13.22 -4.19 6.08
C LEU A 40 -12.86 -3.01 5.18
N TRP A 41 -12.57 -3.28 3.90
CA TRP A 41 -12.21 -2.23 2.95
C TRP A 41 -13.39 -1.32 2.62
N ASP A 42 -14.60 -1.87 2.58
CA ASP A 42 -15.83 -1.08 2.38
C ASP A 42 -16.07 -0.11 3.54
N SER A 43 -15.84 -0.56 4.77
CA SER A 43 -15.96 0.31 5.95
C SER A 43 -14.95 1.47 5.93
N MET A 44 -13.75 1.25 5.37
CA MET A 44 -12.74 2.31 5.20
C MET A 44 -13.14 3.28 4.06
N ASN A 45 -13.67 2.76 2.96
CA ASN A 45 -14.15 3.56 1.83
C ASN A 45 -15.33 4.48 2.21
N GLU A 46 -16.16 4.04 3.16
CA GLU A 46 -17.25 4.86 3.72
C GLU A 46 -16.70 6.12 4.41
N ILE A 47 -15.66 5.98 5.24
CA ILE A 47 -15.05 7.12 5.94
C ILE A 47 -14.31 8.05 4.98
N THR A 48 -13.67 7.51 3.94
CA THR A 48 -12.99 8.33 2.93
C THR A 48 -13.94 8.93 1.90
N ASN A 49 -15.26 8.71 2.01
CA ASN A 49 -16.26 9.12 1.02
C ASN A 49 -15.90 8.68 -0.42
N GLY A 50 -15.20 7.54 -0.56
CA GLY A 50 -14.74 7.03 -1.85
C GLY A 50 -13.67 7.86 -2.55
N THR A 51 -13.07 8.88 -1.91
CA THR A 51 -11.97 9.66 -2.51
C THR A 51 -10.71 8.82 -2.74
N LEU A 52 -10.61 7.70 -2.03
CA LEU A 52 -9.57 6.71 -2.17
C LEU A 52 -10.22 5.33 -2.23
N ASP A 53 -9.86 4.54 -3.25
CA ASP A 53 -10.27 3.14 -3.35
C ASP A 53 -9.33 2.22 -2.54
N VAL A 54 -9.63 2.10 -1.25
CA VAL A 54 -8.87 1.24 -0.31
C VAL A 54 -8.97 -0.22 -0.72
N LYS A 55 -10.11 -0.64 -1.27
CA LYS A 55 -10.34 -2.03 -1.69
C LYS A 55 -9.40 -2.42 -2.81
N THR A 56 -9.32 -1.61 -3.86
CA THR A 56 -8.39 -1.88 -4.98
C THR A 56 -6.94 -1.88 -4.51
N LEU A 57 -6.57 -0.92 -3.67
CA LEU A 57 -5.21 -0.86 -3.09
C LEU A 57 -4.89 -2.16 -2.34
N MET A 58 -5.72 -2.54 -1.37
CA MET A 58 -5.46 -3.69 -0.50
C MET A 58 -5.57 -5.03 -1.21
N LYS A 59 -6.38 -5.13 -2.27
CA LYS A 59 -6.47 -6.33 -3.12
C LYS A 59 -5.11 -6.71 -3.70
N THR A 60 -4.32 -5.74 -4.17
CA THR A 60 -2.97 -6.01 -4.71
C THR A 60 -2.04 -6.65 -3.67
N TRP A 61 -2.19 -6.31 -2.38
CA TRP A 61 -1.35 -6.81 -1.29
C TRP A 61 -1.74 -8.20 -0.77
N ILE A 62 -3.03 -8.55 -0.85
CA ILE A 62 -3.54 -9.81 -0.31
C ILE A 62 -3.64 -10.93 -1.37
N LEU A 63 -3.82 -10.58 -2.66
CA LEU A 63 -3.93 -11.56 -3.74
C LEU A 63 -2.56 -12.05 -4.23
N HIS A 64 -1.53 -11.21 -4.16
CA HIS A 64 -0.19 -11.58 -4.61
C HIS A 64 0.67 -12.15 -3.46
N LYS A 65 1.31 -13.29 -3.72
CA LYS A 65 2.33 -13.84 -2.83
C LYS A 65 3.62 -13.01 -2.90
N GLY A 66 4.22 -12.75 -1.75
CA GLY A 66 5.43 -11.94 -1.63
C GLY A 66 5.13 -10.48 -1.30
N PHE A 67 6.07 -9.62 -1.69
CA PHE A 67 6.05 -8.17 -1.51
C PHE A 67 6.90 -7.51 -2.61
N PRO A 68 6.68 -6.22 -2.90
CA PRO A 68 7.44 -5.51 -3.91
C PRO A 68 8.86 -5.15 -3.43
N LEU A 69 9.80 -5.19 -4.36
CA LEU A 69 11.04 -4.42 -4.31
C LEU A 69 10.76 -3.06 -4.97
N VAL A 70 11.11 -1.99 -4.27
CA VAL A 70 10.99 -0.62 -4.80
C VAL A 70 12.39 -0.07 -5.05
N THR A 71 12.70 0.18 -6.32
CA THR A 71 13.96 0.76 -6.75
C THR A 71 13.77 2.26 -6.96
N VAL A 72 14.60 3.06 -6.28
CA VAL A 72 14.55 4.52 -6.35
C VAL A 72 15.86 5.02 -6.99
N VAL A 73 15.76 5.73 -8.11
CA VAL A 73 16.91 6.34 -8.79
C VAL A 73 16.75 7.85 -8.79
N ARG A 74 17.80 8.54 -8.33
CA ARG A 74 17.82 10.01 -8.27
C ARG A 74 18.80 10.57 -9.29
N GLN A 75 18.31 11.46 -10.14
CA GLN A 75 19.10 12.22 -11.10
C GLN A 75 18.90 13.72 -10.84
N GLY A 76 19.77 14.30 -10.01
CA GLY A 76 19.64 15.69 -9.55
C GLY A 76 18.37 15.92 -8.73
N LYS A 77 17.40 16.64 -9.31
CA LYS A 77 16.08 16.90 -8.72
C LYS A 77 15.01 15.87 -9.14
N ASN A 78 15.30 15.06 -10.16
CA ASN A 78 14.36 14.06 -10.66
C ASN A 78 14.54 12.77 -9.87
N ILE A 79 13.42 12.18 -9.46
CA ILE A 79 13.39 10.88 -8.79
C ILE A 79 12.52 9.97 -9.65
N SER A 80 13.08 8.87 -10.13
CA SER A 80 12.30 7.79 -10.72
C SER A 80 12.15 6.66 -9.71
N VAL A 81 10.95 6.10 -9.66
CA VAL A 81 10.60 5.00 -8.77
C VAL A 81 10.04 3.87 -9.61
N GLN A 82 10.51 2.66 -9.34
CA GLN A 82 10.16 1.45 -10.05
C GLN A 82 9.80 0.36 -9.05
N GLN A 83 8.88 -0.52 -9.42
CA GLN A 83 8.50 -1.67 -8.61
C GLN A 83 8.62 -2.97 -9.39
N GLU A 84 9.02 -4.01 -8.68
CA GLU A 84 9.03 -5.39 -9.14
C GLU A 84 8.80 -6.34 -7.97
N LYS A 85 8.58 -7.63 -8.23
CA LYS A 85 8.42 -8.61 -7.15
C LYS A 85 9.79 -8.94 -6.52
N PHE A 86 9.91 -8.81 -5.21
CA PHE A 86 11.13 -9.23 -4.51
C PHE A 86 11.25 -10.76 -4.48
N LEU A 87 12.45 -11.27 -4.79
CA LEU A 87 12.81 -12.68 -4.75
C LEU A 87 14.14 -12.85 -4.02
N TYR A 88 14.17 -13.76 -3.03
CA TYR A 88 15.38 -14.13 -2.30
C TYR A 88 15.98 -15.37 -2.96
N HIS A 89 17.00 -15.17 -3.80
CA HIS A 89 17.56 -16.12 -4.79
C HIS A 89 16.74 -16.31 -6.07
N VAL A 90 17.40 -16.09 -7.20
CA VAL A 90 16.90 -16.36 -8.55
C VAL A 90 18.00 -17.12 -9.28
N GLU A 91 17.73 -18.35 -9.72
CA GLU A 91 18.50 -18.94 -10.81
C GLU A 91 18.08 -18.23 -12.09
N THR A 92 19.03 -17.56 -12.73
CA THR A 92 18.83 -16.60 -13.83
C THR A 92 18.08 -17.17 -15.05
N GLU A 93 17.93 -18.48 -15.16
CA GLU A 93 17.38 -19.16 -16.33
C GLU A 93 15.85 -19.30 -16.33
N ASN A 94 15.18 -19.12 -15.18
CA ASN A 94 13.71 -19.23 -15.07
C ASN A 94 13.00 -17.89 -14.78
N TRP A 95 13.70 -16.77 -14.93
CA TRP A 95 13.10 -15.46 -14.69
C TRP A 95 12.27 -15.01 -15.90
N THR A 96 10.96 -15.22 -15.81
CA THR A 96 10.03 -14.34 -16.52
C THR A 96 9.74 -13.16 -15.60
N SER A 97 9.97 -11.93 -16.08
CA SER A 97 9.42 -10.74 -15.46
C SER A 97 7.91 -10.84 -15.56
N ASP A 98 7.30 -11.53 -14.61
CA ASP A 98 5.87 -11.80 -14.67
C ASP A 98 5.17 -10.46 -14.49
N ALA A 99 4.72 -9.92 -15.63
CA ALA A 99 4.19 -8.59 -15.78
C ALA A 99 2.94 -8.34 -14.95
N SER A 100 2.40 -9.41 -14.36
CA SER A 100 1.18 -9.49 -13.56
C SER A 100 1.32 -8.94 -12.13
N TYR A 101 2.54 -8.85 -11.58
CA TYR A 101 2.74 -8.39 -10.20
C TYR A 101 2.84 -6.86 -10.12
N LEU A 102 1.70 -6.21 -9.90
CA LEU A 102 1.59 -4.79 -9.62
C LEU A 102 0.99 -4.58 -8.23
N TRP A 103 1.68 -3.83 -7.38
CA TRP A 103 1.17 -3.38 -6.09
C TRP A 103 0.82 -1.90 -6.14
N HIS A 104 -0.23 -1.51 -5.43
CA HIS A 104 -0.51 -0.11 -5.15
C HIS A 104 0.20 0.24 -3.84
N ILE A 105 1.33 0.93 -3.92
CA ILE A 105 2.26 1.13 -2.81
C ILE A 105 2.16 2.57 -2.29
N PRO A 106 1.68 2.79 -1.05
CA PRO A 106 1.78 4.08 -0.38
C PRO A 106 3.23 4.38 0.02
N LEU A 107 3.97 5.05 -0.86
CA LEU A 107 5.33 5.45 -0.57
C LEU A 107 5.33 6.68 0.31
N THR A 108 6.09 6.62 1.40
CA THR A 108 6.38 7.78 2.24
C THR A 108 7.86 8.09 2.17
N TYR A 109 8.21 9.37 2.09
CA TYR A 109 9.61 9.78 2.00
C TYR A 109 9.89 11.07 2.77
N ILE A 110 11.14 11.19 3.21
CA ILE A 110 11.67 12.35 3.93
C ILE A 110 13.00 12.73 3.25
N THR A 111 13.24 14.03 3.12
CA THR A 111 14.49 14.58 2.57
C THR A 111 15.19 15.44 3.61
N SER A 112 16.47 15.77 3.37
CA SER A 112 17.25 16.63 4.27
C SER A 112 16.71 18.06 4.41
N SER A 113 15.81 18.51 3.54
CA SER A 113 15.15 19.81 3.68
C SER A 113 14.02 19.82 4.71
N CYS A 114 13.63 18.65 5.22
CA CYS A 114 12.67 18.56 6.30
C CYS A 114 13.26 19.07 7.62
N LYS A 115 12.68 20.15 8.17
CA LYS A 115 13.11 20.78 9.43
C LYS A 115 12.15 20.55 10.61
N PHE A 116 11.03 19.86 10.40
CA PHE A 116 9.99 19.66 11.41
C PHE A 116 9.65 18.18 11.59
N ALA A 117 9.11 17.83 12.76
CA ALA A 117 8.71 16.45 13.09
C ALA A 117 7.61 15.85 12.18
N HIS A 118 6.92 16.67 11.37
CA HIS A 118 5.81 16.26 10.50
C HIS A 118 5.99 16.80 9.08
N CYS A 119 6.87 16.18 8.30
CA CYS A 119 7.18 16.54 6.91
C CYS A 119 7.12 15.35 5.96
N THR A 120 6.48 14.27 6.38
CA THR A 120 6.38 13.04 5.61
C THR A 120 5.53 13.31 4.38
N ASN A 121 6.14 13.20 3.20
CA ASN A 121 5.41 13.27 1.94
C ASN A 121 4.90 11.88 1.57
N ALA A 122 3.76 11.81 0.91
CA ALA A 122 3.17 10.56 0.43
C ALA A 122 3.02 10.59 -1.10
N TYR A 123 3.26 9.45 -1.73
CA TYR A 123 3.05 9.22 -3.16
C TYR A 123 2.50 7.81 -3.36
N LEU A 124 1.42 7.67 -4.12
CA LEU A 124 0.89 6.36 -4.47
C LEU A 124 1.60 5.86 -5.73
N LEU A 125 2.38 4.78 -5.61
CA LEU A 125 2.93 4.09 -6.76
C LEU A 125 1.97 2.99 -7.19
N ASP A 126 1.20 3.26 -8.24
CA ASP A 126 0.21 2.37 -8.85
C ASP A 126 0.55 1.99 -10.30
N GLN A 127 1.65 2.53 -10.85
CA GLN A 127 2.13 2.23 -12.19
C GLN A 127 3.29 1.24 -12.18
N LYS A 128 3.43 0.54 -13.31
CA LYS A 128 4.53 -0.38 -13.58
C LYS A 128 5.73 0.40 -14.15
N SER A 129 6.94 -0.07 -13.84
CA SER A 129 8.21 0.48 -14.35
C SER A 129 8.18 0.70 -15.86
N GLY A 130 8.32 1.96 -16.31
CA GLY A 130 8.67 2.30 -17.70
C GLY A 130 7.54 2.39 -18.72
N MET A 131 6.30 2.72 -18.32
CA MET A 131 5.28 3.25 -19.24
C MET A 131 4.95 4.70 -18.92
#